data_AF-A0A345WQW1-F1
#
_entry.id   AF-A0A345WQW1-F1
#
_cell.length_a   1.000
_cell.length_b   1.000
_cell.length_c   1.000
_cell.angle_alpha   90.00
_cell.angle_beta   90.00
_cell.angle_gamma   90.00
#
_symmetry.space_group_name_H-M   'P 1'
#
loop_
_entity.id
_entity.type
_entity.pdbx_description
1 polymer ?
#
loop_
_entity_poly.entity_id
_entity_poly.type
_entity_poly.pdbx_seq_one_letter_code
_entity_poly.pdbx_strand_id
1 'polypeptide(L)'
;MGRWRRRMSGTHKGEIALENGAPLTDASAEVARIWVTDGAGSSVWIDASVLQDPMVFGYLMADTIRHAARAYAGTWTLDEGEALQRIVDGLTQELREQRVTITTIQEGSLN
;
A
#
# COMPACT_ATOMS: atom_id res chain seq x y z
N MET A 1 12.36 25.97 29.36
CA MET A 1 12.52 24.65 28.71
C MET A 1 11.14 24.10 28.35
N GLY A 2 10.69 24.34 27.12
CA GLY A 2 9.39 23.86 26.64
C GLY A 2 9.50 22.40 26.20
N ARG A 3 8.76 21.52 26.85
CA ARG A 3 8.64 20.10 26.52
C ARG A 3 7.79 19.98 25.25
N TRP A 4 8.43 19.77 24.09
CA TRP A 4 7.72 19.48 22.84
C TRP A 4 6.93 18.18 23.00
N ARG A 5 5.61 18.29 23.16
CA ARG A 5 4.71 17.14 23.00
C ARG A 5 4.77 16.74 21.53
N ARG A 6 5.38 15.58 21.26
CA ARG A 6 5.24 14.85 19.99
C ARG A 6 3.73 14.73 19.74
N ARG A 7 3.23 15.44 18.71
CA ARG A 7 1.84 15.35 18.28
C ARG A 7 1.65 13.90 17.82
N MET A 8 0.92 13.09 18.58
CA MET A 8 0.45 11.80 18.09
C MET A 8 -0.36 12.10 16.81
N SER A 9 0.02 11.46 15.71
CA SER A 9 -0.64 11.65 14.41
C SER A 9 -2.12 11.37 14.58
N GLY A 10 -2.96 12.35 14.30
CA GLY A 10 -4.39 12.12 14.19
C GLY A 10 -4.64 11.20 13.00
N THR A 11 -5.48 10.19 13.20
CA THR A 11 -5.99 9.32 12.13
C THR A 11 -6.57 10.17 11.00
N HIS A 12 -6.26 9.84 9.74
CA HIS A 12 -6.78 10.56 8.58
C HIS A 12 -8.17 10.05 8.20
N LYS A 13 -9.03 10.91 7.63
CA LYS A 13 -10.35 10.48 7.13
C LYS A 13 -10.16 9.44 6.02
N GLY A 14 -10.80 8.29 6.16
CA GLY A 14 -10.69 7.18 5.18
C GLY A 14 -9.46 6.29 5.35
N GLU A 15 -8.67 6.48 6.42
CA GLU A 15 -7.63 5.52 6.81
C GLU A 15 -8.27 4.17 7.13
N ILE A 16 -7.73 3.10 6.55
CA ILE A 16 -8.16 1.73 6.87
C ILE A 16 -7.73 1.45 8.31
N ALA A 17 -8.71 1.23 9.18
CA ALA A 17 -8.44 0.90 10.57
C ALA A 17 -7.78 -0.48 10.67
N LEU A 18 -6.88 -0.64 11.63
CA LEU A 18 -6.44 -1.96 12.07
C LEU A 18 -7.61 -2.63 12.81
N GLU A 19 -8.52 -3.25 12.07
CA GLU A 19 -9.68 -3.92 12.63
C GLU A 19 -9.28 -5.17 13.44
N ASN A 20 -10.09 -5.51 14.45
CA ASN A 20 -10.07 -6.79 15.16
C ASN A 20 -8.72 -7.24 15.74
N GLY A 21 -7.87 -6.31 16.17
CA GLY A 21 -6.58 -6.67 16.77
C GLY A 21 -5.70 -7.42 15.79
N ALA A 22 -5.59 -6.90 14.56
CA ALA A 22 -4.63 -7.36 13.55
C ALA A 22 -3.33 -7.82 14.25
N PRO A 23 -2.79 -9.02 13.94
CA PRO A 23 -1.70 -9.66 14.68
C PRO A 23 -0.36 -8.98 14.39
N LEU A 24 -0.32 -7.67 14.54
CA LEU A 24 0.89 -6.87 14.53
C LEU A 24 1.54 -7.02 15.90
N THR A 25 2.85 -7.23 15.88
CA THR A 25 3.69 -7.29 17.07
C THR A 25 4.57 -6.05 17.12
N ASP A 26 5.32 -5.88 18.20
CA ASP A 26 6.35 -4.82 18.29
C ASP A 26 7.45 -4.97 17.21
N ALA A 27 7.52 -6.13 16.54
CA ALA A 27 8.42 -6.38 15.40
C ALA A 27 7.79 -6.06 14.03
N SER A 28 6.51 -5.71 13.98
CA SER A 28 5.83 -5.35 12.73
C SER A 28 6.20 -3.92 12.30
N ALA A 29 6.45 -3.72 11.01
CA ALA A 29 6.75 -2.41 10.42
C ALA A 29 5.82 -2.13 9.24
N GLU A 30 5.40 -0.87 9.09
CA GLU A 30 4.67 -0.39 7.91
C GLU A 30 5.65 -0.25 6.74
N VAL A 31 5.41 -0.97 5.64
CA VAL A 31 6.28 -0.94 4.45
C VAL A 31 5.79 0.09 3.43
N ALA A 32 4.49 0.18 3.25
CA ALA A 32 3.87 0.98 2.22
C ALA A 32 2.56 1.59 2.71
N ARG A 33 2.31 2.84 2.31
CA ARG A 33 1.03 3.52 2.50
C ARG A 33 0.57 4.10 1.17
N ILE A 34 -0.61 3.68 0.73
CA ILE A 34 -1.15 4.02 -0.60
C ILE A 34 -2.50 4.70 -0.41
N TRP A 35 -2.69 5.84 -1.06
CA TRP A 35 -3.93 6.59 -1.08
C TRP A 35 -4.38 6.83 -2.52
N VAL A 36 -5.68 6.78 -2.76
CA VAL A 36 -6.30 7.23 -4.01
C VAL A 36 -7.04 8.54 -3.73
N THR A 37 -6.84 9.53 -4.60
CA THR A 37 -7.62 10.76 -4.60
C THR A 37 -8.54 10.74 -5.80
N ASP A 38 -9.84 10.94 -5.56
CA ASP A 38 -10.86 10.92 -6.62
C ASP A 38 -10.47 11.88 -7.76
N GLY A 39 -10.35 11.33 -8.97
CA GLY A 39 -9.94 12.05 -10.18
C GLY A 39 -8.49 12.54 -10.24
N ALA A 40 -7.66 12.35 -9.19
CA ALA A 40 -6.31 12.91 -9.10
C ALA A 40 -5.18 11.88 -8.97
N GLY A 41 -5.47 10.58 -9.14
CA GLY A 41 -4.49 9.51 -9.12
C GLY A 41 -4.18 8.99 -7.71
N SER A 42 -2.94 8.53 -7.50
CA SER A 42 -2.51 7.92 -6.24
C SER A 42 -1.33 8.65 -5.60
N SER A 43 -1.26 8.60 -4.27
CA SER A 43 -0.10 9.01 -3.47
C SER A 43 0.45 7.81 -2.74
N VAL A 44 1.75 7.55 -2.89
CA VAL A 44 2.42 6.35 -2.37
C VAL A 44 3.63 6.76 -1.55
N TRP A 45 3.73 6.20 -0.34
CA TRP A 45 4.91 6.24 0.51
C TRP A 45 5.44 4.83 0.66
N ILE A 46 6.74 4.64 0.42
CA ILE A 46 7.44 3.36 0.59
C ILE A 46 8.62 3.58 1.53
N ASP A 47 8.69 2.81 2.61
CA ASP A 47 9.89 2.74 3.45
C ASP A 47 10.79 1.60 2.96
N ALA A 48 11.72 1.94 2.06
CA ALA A 48 12.66 0.98 1.50
C ALA A 48 13.62 0.38 2.56
N SER A 49 13.80 1.05 3.71
CA SER A 49 14.70 0.59 4.77
C SER A 49 14.17 -0.65 5.51
N VAL A 50 12.85 -0.88 5.46
CA VAL A 50 12.19 -2.02 6.10
C VAL A 50 12.51 -3.32 5.37
N LEU A 51 12.40 -3.34 4.03
CA LEU A 51 12.58 -4.57 3.26
C LEU A 51 13.99 -4.79 2.73
N GLN A 52 14.84 -3.74 2.64
CA GLN A 52 16.25 -3.71 2.22
C GLN A 52 16.58 -4.33 0.84
N ASP A 53 16.08 -5.52 0.54
CA ASP A 53 16.14 -6.20 -0.74
C ASP A 53 14.85 -5.91 -1.57
N PRO A 54 14.97 -5.29 -2.75
CA PRO A 54 13.82 -5.01 -3.62
C PRO A 54 13.10 -6.28 -4.10
N MET A 55 13.77 -7.45 -4.11
CA MET A 55 13.11 -8.71 -4.44
C MET A 55 12.04 -9.08 -3.41
N VAL A 56 12.28 -8.77 -2.13
CA VAL A 56 11.33 -8.99 -1.04
C VAL A 56 10.11 -8.07 -1.21
N PHE A 57 10.31 -6.84 -1.69
CA PHE A 57 9.19 -5.96 -2.05
C PHE A 57 8.34 -6.58 -3.18
N GLY A 58 8.98 -7.20 -4.17
CA GLY A 58 8.29 -7.95 -5.22
C GLY A 58 7.41 -9.09 -4.68
N TYR A 59 7.91 -9.87 -3.71
CA TYR A 59 7.11 -10.91 -3.05
C TYR A 59 5.93 -10.32 -2.27
N LEU A 60 6.15 -9.23 -1.53
CA LEU A 60 5.08 -8.52 -0.82
C LEU A 60 3.96 -8.05 -1.76
N MET A 61 4.32 -7.54 -2.95
CA MET A 61 3.33 -7.12 -3.95
C MET A 61 2.52 -8.31 -4.47
N ALA A 62 3.14 -9.47 -4.70
CA ALA A 62 2.43 -10.67 -5.10
C ALA A 62 1.40 -11.11 -4.05
N ASP A 63 1.78 -11.12 -2.77
CA ASP A 63 0.87 -11.44 -1.67
C ASP A 63 -0.27 -10.42 -1.55
N THR A 64 0.04 -9.14 -1.70
CA THR A 64 -0.94 -8.05 -1.68
C THR A 64 -1.99 -8.21 -2.80
N ILE A 65 -1.55 -8.53 -4.03
CA ILE A 65 -2.44 -8.73 -5.18
C ILE A 65 -3.37 -9.93 -4.97
N ARG A 66 -2.86 -11.03 -4.40
CA ARG A 66 -3.70 -12.20 -4.08
C ARG A 66 -4.74 -11.89 -3.01
N HIS A 67 -4.38 -11.11 -1.99
CA HIS A 67 -5.34 -10.63 -0.99
C HIS A 67 -6.37 -9.67 -1.60
N ALA A 68 -5.95 -8.79 -2.50
CA ALA A 68 -6.86 -7.92 -3.22
C ALA A 68 -7.89 -8.72 -4.03
N ALA A 69 -7.47 -9.75 -4.77
CA ALA A 69 -8.39 -10.62 -5.51
C ALA A 69 -9.48 -11.22 -4.62
N ARG A 70 -9.12 -11.73 -3.44
CA ARG A 70 -10.07 -12.23 -2.43
C ARG A 70 -11.02 -11.15 -1.93
N ALA A 71 -10.49 -9.96 -1.65
CA ALA A 71 -11.30 -8.83 -1.19
C ALA A 71 -12.32 -8.39 -2.27
N TYR A 72 -11.90 -8.31 -3.54
CA TYR A 72 -12.78 -7.99 -4.66
C TYR A 72 -13.85 -9.07 -4.88
N ALA A 73 -13.49 -10.35 -4.80
CA ALA A 73 -14.43 -11.45 -4.89
C ALA A 73 -15.51 -11.36 -3.80
N GLY A 74 -15.10 -11.16 -2.55
CA GLY A 74 -16.02 -11.03 -1.42
C GLY A 74 -16.88 -9.76 -1.45
N THR A 75 -16.36 -8.66 -1.97
CA THR A 75 -17.08 -7.36 -2.00
C THR A 75 -18.06 -7.27 -3.16
N TRP A 76 -17.69 -7.80 -4.34
CA TRP A 76 -18.42 -7.56 -5.59
C TRP A 76 -19.04 -8.81 -6.20
N THR A 77 -19.04 -9.95 -5.49
CA THR A 77 -19.52 -11.24 -6.01
C THR A 77 -18.83 -11.63 -7.32
N LEU A 78 -17.54 -11.27 -7.45
CA LEU A 78 -16.69 -11.64 -8.59
C LEU A 78 -16.03 -13.00 -8.29
N ASP A 79 -15.73 -13.80 -9.30
CA ASP A 79 -14.84 -14.96 -9.11
C ASP A 79 -13.44 -14.48 -8.68
N GLU A 80 -12.80 -15.16 -7.73
CA GLU A 80 -11.45 -14.78 -7.25
C GLU A 80 -10.40 -14.87 -8.36
N GLY A 81 -10.50 -15.88 -9.24
CA GLY A 81 -9.61 -16.05 -10.38
C GLY A 81 -9.81 -14.93 -11.41
N GLU A 82 -11.06 -14.58 -11.70
CA GLU A 82 -11.40 -13.44 -12.55
C GLU A 82 -10.89 -12.12 -11.96
N ALA A 83 -11.06 -11.90 -10.65
CA ALA A 83 -10.55 -10.74 -9.95
C ALA A 83 -9.02 -10.65 -10.07
N LEU A 84 -8.32 -11.77 -9.81
CA LEU A 84 -6.87 -11.84 -9.91
C LEU A 84 -6.40 -11.52 -11.33
N GLN A 85 -7.02 -12.10 -12.35
CA GLN A 85 -6.66 -11.85 -13.74
C GLN A 85 -6.77 -10.37 -14.09
N ARG A 86 -7.90 -9.73 -13.76
CA ARG A 86 -8.13 -8.31 -14.03
C ARG A 86 -7.12 -7.41 -13.30
N ILE A 87 -6.76 -7.73 -12.06
CA ILE A 87 -5.76 -6.98 -11.30
C ILE A 87 -4.37 -7.11 -11.94
N VAL A 88 -3.97 -8.32 -12.34
CA VAL A 88 -2.68 -8.57 -12.99
C VAL A 88 -2.61 -7.91 -14.37
N ASP A 89 -3.70 -7.91 -15.14
CA ASP A 89 -3.76 -7.22 -16.43
C ASP A 89 -3.54 -5.72 -16.26
N GLY A 90 -4.22 -5.09 -15.29
CA GLY A 90 -4.04 -3.68 -14.97
C GLY A 90 -2.62 -3.36 -14.48
N LEU A 91 -2.06 -4.17 -13.58
CA LEU A 91 -0.70 -4.01 -13.08
C LEU A 91 0.34 -4.11 -14.20
N THR A 92 0.27 -5.17 -15.01
CA THR A 92 1.26 -5.40 -16.06
C THR A 92 1.18 -4.35 -17.16
N GLN A 93 -0.02 -3.84 -17.45
CA GLN A 93 -0.20 -2.69 -18.33
C GLN A 93 0.46 -1.43 -17.75
N GLU A 94 0.20 -1.09 -16.49
CA GLU A 94 0.76 0.12 -15.87
C GLU A 94 2.29 0.04 -15.71
N LEU A 95 2.83 -1.14 -15.36
CA LEU A 95 4.29 -1.35 -15.29
C LEU A 95 5.00 -1.18 -16.65
N ARG A 96 4.28 -1.40 -17.76
CA ARG A 96 4.82 -1.25 -19.12
C ARG A 96 4.62 0.15 -19.70
N GLU A 97 3.49 0.78 -19.38
CA GLU A 97 3.01 1.98 -20.08
C GLU A 97 2.71 3.16 -19.14
N GLN A 98 3.17 3.13 -17.88
CA GLN A 98 3.00 4.12 -16.80
C GLN A 98 2.16 5.33 -17.22
N ARG A 99 0.84 5.22 -17.04
CA ARG A 99 -0.14 6.17 -17.59
C ARG A 99 -0.37 7.36 -16.67
N VAL A 100 -0.15 7.17 -15.38
CA VAL A 100 -0.28 8.24 -14.37
C VAL A 100 1.08 8.67 -13.84
N THR A 101 1.23 9.97 -13.60
CA THR A 101 2.41 10.52 -12.94
C THR A 101 2.42 10.09 -11.47
N ILE A 102 3.45 9.35 -11.06
CA ILE A 102 3.70 9.06 -9.65
C ILE A 102 4.31 10.31 -9.02
N THR A 103 3.64 10.90 -8.04
CA THR A 103 4.23 11.96 -7.23
C THR A 103 4.93 11.31 -6.05
N THR A 104 6.25 11.14 -6.15
CA THR A 104 7.08 10.63 -5.05
C THR A 104 7.34 11.76 -4.06
N ILE A 105 6.76 11.67 -2.86
CA ILE A 105 6.89 12.70 -1.82
C ILE A 105 8.18 12.49 -0.99
N GLN A 106 8.82 11.32 -1.10
CA GLN A 106 10.10 10.99 -0.48
C GLN A 106 11.10 10.42 -1.51
N GLU A 107 12.08 11.24 -1.90
CA GLU A 107 13.32 10.77 -2.53
C GLU A 107 14.05 9.94 -1.47
N GLY A 108 13.96 8.60 -1.51
CA GLY A 108 14.45 7.71 -0.46
C GLY A 108 15.88 8.01 -0.02
N SER A 109 16.04 8.87 0.97
CA SER A 109 17.30 9.18 1.62
C SER A 109 17.30 8.47 2.97
N LEU A 110 18.20 7.49 3.10
CA LEU A 110 18.64 7.01 4.41
C LEU A 110 19.23 8.23 5.14
N ASN A 111 18.54 8.73 6.16
CA ASN A 111 19.15 9.66 7.12
C ASN A 111 20.03 8.88 8.07
#